data_AF-A8ZKJ7-F1
#
_entry.id   AF-A8ZKJ7-F1
#
_cell.length_a   1.000
_cell.length_b   1.000
_cell.length_c   1.000
_cell.angle_alpha   90.00
_cell.angle_beta   90.00
_cell.angle_gamma   90.00
#
_symmetry.space_group_name_H-M   'P 1'
#
loop_
_entity.id
_entity.type
_entity.pdbx_description
1 polymer ?
#
loop_
_entity_poly.entity_id
_entity_poly.type
_entity_poly.pdbx_seq_one_letter_code
_entity_poly.pdbx_strand_id
1 'polypeptide(L)'
;MNCPLFRVKVRYQFPEGSELWQDTGFQGFAPSGVSIKQPKKKPRNAELTNIQKEENRQISQVRVEVEHQIGGIKRCQIVVQRFRNWVDHYVDDAMETACGLHNFRLTHRRGKPTGQFGTA
;
A
#
# COMPACT_ATOMS: atom_id res chain seq x y z
N MET A 1 -31.42 6.21 21.03
CA MET A 1 -30.10 6.82 20.76
C MET A 1 -29.31 5.90 19.84
N ASN A 2 -29.42 6.09 18.52
CA ASN A 2 -28.65 5.35 17.52
C ASN A 2 -28.22 6.36 16.46
N CYS A 3 -26.95 6.75 16.46
CA CYS A 3 -26.35 7.60 15.44
C CYS A 3 -25.64 6.69 14.43
N PRO A 4 -26.14 6.52 13.19
CA PRO A 4 -25.57 5.57 12.22
C PRO A 4 -24.43 6.17 11.37
N LEU A 5 -23.80 7.27 11.80
CA LEU A 5 -22.91 8.07 10.94
C LEU A 5 -21.45 7.59 10.84
N PHE A 6 -21.09 6.44 11.42
CA PHE A 6 -19.70 5.93 11.35
C PHE A 6 -19.56 4.49 10.85
N ARG A 7 -20.52 3.99 10.06
CA ARG A 7 -20.25 2.81 9.24
C ARG A 7 -19.66 3.27 7.92
N VAL A 8 -18.33 3.33 7.82
CA VAL A 8 -17.62 3.50 6.55
C VAL A 8 -18.01 2.32 5.66
N LYS A 9 -19.03 2.52 4.82
CA LYS A 9 -19.53 1.51 3.89
C LYS A 9 -18.60 1.53 2.68
N VAL A 10 -17.40 0.95 2.83
CA VAL A 10 -16.47 0.77 1.72
C VAL A 10 -17.12 -0.22 0.74
N ARG A 11 -17.36 0.19 -0.50
CA ARG A 11 -17.86 -0.69 -1.58
C ARG A 11 -16.71 -1.51 -2.22
N TYR A 12 -15.78 -2.00 -1.41
CA TYR A 12 -14.71 -2.89 -1.89
C TYR A 12 -14.92 -4.26 -1.28
N GLN A 13 -15.07 -5.26 -2.15
CA GLN A 13 -15.06 -6.67 -1.78
C GLN A 13 -13.70 -7.23 -2.11
N PHE A 14 -13.08 -7.89 -1.13
CA PHE A 14 -11.85 -8.63 -1.36
C PHE A 14 -12.20 -10.10 -1.59
N PRO A 15 -11.49 -10.80 -2.50
CA PRO A 15 -11.65 -12.24 -2.63
C PRO A 15 -11.29 -12.94 -1.32
N GLU A 16 -11.98 -14.05 -1.02
CA GLU A 16 -11.72 -14.82 0.20
C GLU A 16 -10.27 -15.31 0.24
N GLY A 17 -9.65 -15.22 1.43
CA GLY A 17 -8.25 -15.60 1.62
C GLY A 17 -7.25 -14.52 1.22
N SER A 18 -7.71 -13.34 0.81
CA SER A 18 -6.82 -12.19 0.57
C SER A 18 -6.00 -11.84 1.82
N GLU A 19 -4.76 -11.41 1.60
CA GLU A 19 -3.90 -10.89 2.65
C GLU A 19 -3.80 -9.36 2.53
N LEU A 20 -4.22 -8.66 3.58
CA LEU A 20 -4.27 -7.21 3.62
C LEU A 20 -3.24 -6.66 4.60
N TRP A 21 -2.30 -5.89 4.06
CA TRP A 21 -1.29 -5.18 4.83
C TRP A 21 -1.83 -3.82 5.24
N GLN A 22 -2.04 -3.60 6.54
CA GLN A 22 -2.65 -2.38 7.05
C GLN A 22 -1.69 -1.54 7.87
N ASP A 23 -1.84 -0.23 7.73
CA ASP A 23 -1.22 0.73 8.63
C ASP A 23 -2.01 0.88 9.93
N THR A 24 -1.38 1.40 10.98
CA THR A 24 -2.01 1.61 12.29
C THR A 24 -3.19 2.58 12.24
N GLY A 25 -3.29 3.43 11.21
CA GLY A 25 -4.42 4.35 10.99
C GLY A 25 -5.71 3.65 10.54
N PHE A 26 -5.66 2.39 10.12
CA PHE A 26 -6.79 1.65 9.54
C PHE A 26 -7.37 0.57 10.44
N GLN A 27 -7.11 0.60 11.75
CA GLN A 27 -7.59 -0.40 12.72
C GLN A 27 -9.11 -0.62 12.74
N GLY A 28 -9.89 0.39 12.34
CA GLY A 28 -11.35 0.28 12.23
C GLY A 28 -11.84 -0.44 10.97
N PHE A 29 -10.95 -0.82 10.06
CA PHE A 29 -11.27 -1.43 8.77
C PHE A 29 -10.91 -2.92 8.76
N ALA A 30 -11.86 -3.77 9.16
CA ALA A 30 -11.69 -5.22 9.18
C ALA A 30 -12.73 -5.90 8.28
N PRO A 31 -12.46 -6.07 6.96
CA PRO A 31 -13.33 -6.82 6.08
C PRO A 31 -13.36 -8.31 6.46
N SER A 32 -14.53 -8.94 6.39
CA SER A 32 -14.69 -10.38 6.62
C SER A 32 -14.05 -11.20 5.50
N GLY A 33 -13.39 -12.31 5.84
CA GLY A 33 -12.78 -13.24 4.86
C GLY A 33 -11.36 -12.87 4.42
N VAL A 34 -10.71 -11.93 5.10
CA VAL A 34 -9.37 -11.42 4.77
C VAL A 34 -8.42 -11.57 5.96
N SER A 35 -7.19 -12.00 5.72
CA SER A 35 -6.12 -12.03 6.72
C SER A 35 -5.46 -10.65 6.81
N ILE A 36 -5.45 -10.03 8.00
CA ILE A 36 -4.88 -8.69 8.18
C ILE A 36 -3.49 -8.79 8.80
N LYS A 37 -2.48 -8.29 8.09
CA LYS A 37 -1.12 -8.09 8.58
C LYS A 37 -0.94 -6.63 9.01
N GLN A 38 -0.79 -6.41 10.30
CA GLN A 38 -0.56 -5.08 10.88
C GLN A 38 0.61 -5.13 11.86
N PRO A 39 1.50 -4.11 11.87
CA PRO A 39 2.56 -4.03 12.87
C PRO A 39 1.96 -3.93 14.28
N LYS A 40 2.48 -4.74 15.20
CA LYS A 40 2.05 -4.77 16.60
C LYS A 40 2.51 -3.50 17.30
N LYS A 41 1.55 -2.69 17.78
CA LYS A 41 1.84 -1.50 18.58
C LYS A 41 2.44 -1.90 19.93
N LYS A 42 3.39 -1.10 20.44
CA LYS A 42 3.88 -1.26 21.81
C LYS A 42 2.71 -1.06 22.80
N PRO A 43 2.41 -2.04 23.67
CA PRO A 43 1.38 -1.87 24.70
C PRO A 43 1.78 -0.79 25.70
N ARG A 44 0.78 -0.12 26.29
CA ARG A 44 1.03 0.90 27.32
C ARG A 44 1.63 0.22 28.54
N ASN A 45 2.80 0.68 28.99
CA ASN A 45 3.57 0.15 30.12
C ASN A 45 4.13 -1.28 29.96
N ALA A 46 4.21 -1.82 28.75
CA ALA A 46 4.86 -3.12 28.51
C ALA A 46 5.80 -3.09 27.30
N GLU A 47 6.74 -4.03 27.28
CA GLU A 47 7.69 -4.20 26.17
C GLU A 47 7.15 -5.16 25.12
N LEU A 48 7.57 -4.94 23.87
CA LEU A 48 7.38 -5.93 22.82
C LEU A 48 8.32 -7.12 23.08
N THR A 49 7.77 -8.32 23.00
CA THR A 49 8.57 -9.54 23.04
C THR A 49 9.52 -9.59 21.84
N ASN A 50 10.62 -10.34 21.95
CA ASN A 50 11.61 -10.45 20.86
C ASN A 50 10.99 -10.98 19.56
N ILE A 51 10.03 -11.90 19.65
CA ILE A 51 9.30 -12.44 18.50
C ILE A 51 8.48 -11.33 17.82
N GLN A 52 7.72 -10.54 18.59
CA GLN A 52 6.93 -9.43 18.04
C GLN A 52 7.81 -8.33 17.44
N LYS A 53 9.00 -8.09 18.00
CA LYS A 53 9.98 -7.15 17.43
C LYS A 53 10.48 -7.63 16.07
N GLU A 54 10.71 -8.94 15.91
CA GLU A 54 11.17 -9.51 14.65
C GLU A 54 10.07 -9.51 13.57
N GLU A 55 8.84 -9.87 13.94
CA GLU A 55 7.68 -9.74 13.05
C GLU A 55 7.51 -8.28 12.57
N ASN A 56 7.60 -7.31 13.49
CA ASN A 56 7.53 -5.89 13.15
C ASN A 56 8.70 -5.46 12.24
N ARG A 57 9.89 -6.03 12.42
CA ARG A 57 11.07 -5.75 11.59
C ARG A 57 10.82 -6.21 10.15
N GLN A 58 10.30 -7.42 9.96
CA GLN A 58 9.95 -7.94 8.63
C GLN A 58 8.88 -7.07 7.96
N ILE A 59 7.82 -6.71 8.69
CA ILE A 59 6.78 -5.81 8.18
C ILE A 59 7.37 -4.45 7.78
N SER A 60 8.28 -3.91 8.59
CA SER A 60 8.92 -2.62 8.31
C SER A 60 9.84 -2.68 7.09
N GLN A 61 10.55 -3.78 6.85
CA GLN A 61 11.39 -3.93 5.65
C GLN A 61 10.56 -3.83 4.37
N VAL A 62 9.41 -4.52 4.32
CA VAL A 62 8.48 -4.44 3.19
C VAL A 62 7.95 -3.03 3.01
N ARG A 63 7.55 -2.37 4.10
CA ARG A 63 7.05 -0.98 4.06
C ARG A 63 8.09 0.00 3.51
N VAL A 64 9.34 -0.13 3.91
CA VAL A 64 10.42 0.72 3.43
C VAL A 64 10.54 0.60 1.91
N GLU A 65 10.49 -0.60 1.34
CA GLU A 65 10.53 -0.78 -0.12
C GLU A 65 9.33 -0.11 -0.79
N VAL A 66 8.11 -0.34 -0.29
CA VAL A 66 6.89 0.27 -0.81
C VAL A 66 6.96 1.80 -0.77
N GLU A 67 7.41 2.38 0.35
CA GLU A 67 7.58 3.83 0.50
C GLU A 67 8.60 4.40 -0.48
N HIS A 68 9.69 3.67 -0.77
CA HIS A 68 10.65 4.05 -1.81
C HIS A 68 10.01 4.06 -3.21
N GLN A 69 9.19 3.06 -3.55
CA GLN A 69 8.49 3.05 -4.83
C GLN A 69 7.47 4.18 -4.93
N ILE A 70 6.66 4.40 -3.89
CA ILE A 70 5.70 5.51 -3.82
C ILE A 70 6.42 6.86 -3.96
N GLY A 71 7.53 7.07 -3.24
CA GLY A 71 8.35 8.27 -3.38
C GLY A 71 8.91 8.45 -4.79
N GLY A 72 9.20 7.34 -5.48
CA GLY A 72 9.61 7.34 -6.88
C GLY A 72 8.52 7.73 -7.87
N ILE A 73 7.30 7.23 -7.65
CA ILE A 73 6.08 7.54 -8.43
C ILE A 73 5.68 9.00 -8.22
N LYS A 74 5.77 9.52 -6.98
CA LYS A 74 5.51 10.92 -6.63
C LYS A 74 6.38 11.95 -7.36
N ARG A 75 7.44 11.52 -8.07
CA ARG A 75 8.18 12.41 -8.97
C ARG A 75 7.32 12.88 -10.15
N CYS A 76 6.36 12.07 -10.58
CA CYS A 76 5.30 12.49 -11.48
C CYS A 76 4.39 13.46 -10.72
N GLN A 77 4.66 14.77 -10.83
CA GLN A 77 3.94 15.80 -10.06
C GLN A 77 2.41 15.73 -10.22
N ILE A 78 1.91 15.17 -11.33
CA ILE A 78 0.48 14.92 -11.55
C ILE A 78 -0.18 14.11 -10.43
N VAL A 79 0.53 13.16 -9.79
CA VAL A 79 -0.02 12.34 -8.69
C VAL A 79 0.08 13.01 -7.31
N VAL A 80 0.85 14.11 -7.20
CA VAL A 80 1.07 14.83 -5.93
C VAL A 80 0.23 16.10 -5.88
N GLN A 81 0.15 16.81 -6.99
CA GLN A 81 -0.56 18.07 -7.08
C GLN A 81 -2.07 17.85 -6.99
N ARG A 82 -2.78 18.88 -6.51
CA ARG A 82 -4.24 18.87 -6.51
C ARG A 82 -4.77 18.70 -7.92
N PHE A 83 -5.37 17.54 -8.16
CA PHE A 83 -5.98 17.20 -9.42
C PHE A 83 -7.34 17.92 -9.54
N ARG A 84 -7.49 18.78 -10.54
CA ARG A 84 -8.69 19.63 -10.73
C ARG A 84 -9.61 19.17 -11.86
N ASN A 85 -9.29 18.05 -12.49
CA ASN A 85 -10.12 17.47 -13.54
C ASN A 85 -11.20 16.58 -12.92
N TRP A 86 -12.39 16.62 -13.50
CA TRP A 86 -13.60 15.95 -13.01
C TRP A 86 -14.02 14.75 -13.87
N VAL A 87 -13.20 14.39 -14.86
CA VAL A 87 -13.45 13.21 -15.70
C VAL A 87 -13.22 11.96 -14.85
N ASP A 88 -14.22 11.09 -14.84
CA ASP A 88 -14.16 9.79 -14.16
C ASP A 88 -13.00 8.94 -14.71
N HIS A 89 -12.45 8.05 -13.86
CA HIS A 89 -11.33 7.14 -14.15
C HIS A 89 -9.96 7.80 -14.42
N TYR A 90 -9.91 9.09 -14.68
CA TYR A 90 -8.65 9.77 -15.02
C TYR A 90 -7.59 9.68 -13.91
N VAL A 91 -8.01 9.67 -12.64
CA VAL A 91 -7.09 9.53 -11.50
C VAL A 91 -6.38 8.17 -11.52
N ASP A 92 -7.11 7.11 -11.85
CA ASP A 92 -6.58 5.75 -11.94
C ASP A 92 -5.62 5.64 -13.14
N ASP A 93 -6.01 6.16 -14.31
CA ASP A 93 -5.17 6.20 -15.51
C ASP A 93 -3.87 6.99 -15.29
N ALA A 94 -3.95 8.13 -14.60
CA ALA A 94 -2.79 8.95 -14.27
C ALA A 94 -1.85 8.21 -13.30
N MET A 95 -2.40 7.47 -12.34
CA MET A 95 -1.62 6.65 -11.42
C MET A 95 -0.95 5.48 -12.15
N GLU A 96 -1.67 4.76 -13.01
CA GLU A 96 -1.12 3.66 -13.82
C GLU A 96 0.01 4.15 -14.72
N THR A 97 -0.20 5.28 -15.41
CA THR A 97 0.81 5.91 -16.25
C THR A 97 2.06 6.30 -15.44
N ALA A 98 1.87 6.91 -14.26
CA ALA A 98 2.99 7.29 -13.39
C ALA A 98 3.78 6.07 -12.87
N CYS A 99 3.08 4.98 -12.51
CA CYS A 99 3.69 3.70 -12.16
C CYS A 99 4.51 3.13 -13.32
N GLY A 100 3.94 3.12 -14.53
CA GLY A 100 4.62 2.67 -15.74
C GLY A 100 5.90 3.45 -16.04
N LEU A 101 5.83 4.78 -15.96
CA LEU A 101 6.99 5.67 -16.14
C LEU A 101 8.07 5.45 -15.07
N HIS A 102 7.66 5.28 -13.81
CA HIS A 102 8.59 4.99 -12.71
C HIS A 102 9.30 3.64 -12.92
N ASN A 103 8.57 2.61 -13.33
CA ASN A 103 9.11 1.29 -13.64
C ASN A 103 10.08 1.35 -14.83
N PHE A 104 9.69 2.03 -15.91
CA PHE A 104 10.55 2.26 -17.07
C PHE A 104 11.85 2.99 -16.67
N ARG A 105 11.77 4.00 -15.80
CA ARG A 105 12.96 4.68 -15.29
C ARG A 105 13.86 3.76 -14.46
N LEU A 106 13.28 2.84 -13.69
CA LEU A 106 14.04 1.87 -12.90
C LEU A 106 14.80 0.87 -13.79
N THR A 107 14.18 0.40 -14.89
CA THR A 107 14.85 -0.52 -15.82
C THR A 107 16.05 0.13 -16.52
N HIS A 108 15.97 1.43 -16.82
CA HIS A 108 17.06 2.16 -17.47
C HIS A 108 18.19 2.52 -16.50
N ARG A 109 17.87 2.81 -15.22
CA ARG A 109 18.87 3.17 -14.20
C ARG A 109 19.65 1.96 -13.67
N ARG A 110 19.02 0.78 -13.61
CA ARG A 110 19.66 -0.44 -13.12
C ARG A 110 20.62 -1.08 -14.13
N GLY A 111 20.72 -0.54 -15.36
CA GLY A 111 21.26 -1.29 -16.49
C GLY A 111 20.31 -2.45 -16.83
N LYS A 112 20.35 -2.98 -18.06
CA LYS A 112 19.50 -4.12 -18.44
C LYS A 112 19.58 -5.21 -17.36
N PRO A 113 18.46 -5.72 -16.82
CA PRO A 113 18.51 -6.94 -16.03
C PRO A 113 19.03 -8.04 -16.96
N THR A 114 20.15 -8.64 -16.59
CA THR A 114 20.64 -9.86 -17.21
C THR A 114 19.58 -10.94 -16.99
N GLY A 115 18.74 -11.19 -17.99
CA GLY A 115 17.79 -12.29 -18.07
C GLY A 115 16.64 -12.25 -17.06
N GLN A 116 15.44 -11.93 -17.55
CA GLN A 116 14.21 -12.70 -17.29
C GLN A 116 13.04 -11.99 -17.98
N PHE A 117 12.84 -12.29 -19.26
CA PHE A 117 11.50 -12.33 -19.83
C PHE A 117 11.20 -13.81 -20.00
N GLY A 118 10.57 -14.39 -18.98
CA GLY A 118 9.90 -15.68 -19.12
C GLY A 118 8.74 -15.48 -20.09
N THR A 119 8.86 -16.15 -21.23
CA THR A 119 7.79 -16.44 -22.17
C THR A 119 6.60 -17.09 -21.46
N ALA A 120 5.40 -16.62 -21.79
CA ALA A 120 4.25 -17.48 -22.03
C ALA A 120 3.86 -17.29 -23.49
#